data_AF-A0A954AMV3-F1
#
_entry.id   AF-A0A954AMV3-F1
#
_cell.length_a   1.000
_cell.length_b   1.000
_cell.length_c   1.000
_cell.angle_alpha   90.00
_cell.angle_beta   90.00
_cell.angle_gamma   90.00
#
_symmetry.space_group_name_H-M   'P 1'
#
loop_
_entity.id
_entity.type
_entity.pdbx_description
1 polymer ?
#
loop_
_entity_poly.entity_id
_entity_poly.type
_entity_poly.pdbx_seq_one_letter_code
_entity_poly.pdbx_strand_id
1 'polypeptide(L)' 'MPRVRQPTLMLNGEFDFFFPVETSQKPMFELLGTPAEHKRYEVYPGAHTIPRSEATAQMLGWLDTYLGKVE' A
#
# COMPACT_ATOMS: atom_id res chain seq x y z
N MET A 1 -0.79 -7.17 -12.88
CA MET A 1 0.51 -7.68 -12.41
C MET A 1 0.37 -9.04 -11.73
N PRO A 2 -0.06 -10.08 -12.47
CA PRO A 2 -0.42 -11.39 -11.88
C PRO A 2 0.78 -12.18 -11.34
N ARG A 3 2.00 -11.78 -11.70
CA ARG A 3 3.25 -12.41 -11.28
C ARG A 3 3.81 -11.85 -9.96
N VAL A 4 3.33 -10.68 -9.52
CA VAL A 4 3.68 -10.15 -8.20
C VAL A 4 2.87 -10.93 -7.17
N ARG A 5 3.55 -11.74 -6.37
CA ARG A 5 2.94 -12.69 -5.41
C ARG A 5 3.38 -12.42 -3.97
N GLN A 6 4.40 -11.59 -3.77
CA GLN A 6 4.89 -11.21 -2.45
C GLN A 6 3.85 -10.36 -1.70
N PRO A 7 3.85 -10.40 -0.35
CA PRO A 7 3.03 -9.51 0.44
C PRO A 7 3.23 -8.04 0.05
N THR A 8 2.15 -7.30 -0.14
CA THR A 8 2.20 -5.93 -0.66
C THR A 8 1.36 -4.97 0.19
N LEU A 9 2.01 -3.96 0.73
CA LEU A 9 1.36 -2.79 1.31
C LEU A 9 1.38 -1.65 0.28
N MET A 10 0.22 -1.08 -0.02
CA MET A 10 0.06 0.06 -0.93
C MET A 10 -0.53 1.24 -0.16
N LEU A 11 0.24 2.32 -0.02
CA LEU A 11 -0.14 3.53 0.71
C LEU A 11 -0.17 4.71 -0.27
N ASN A 12 -1.33 5.36 -0.39
CA ASN A 12 -1.53 6.40 -1.39
C ASN A 12 -2.35 7.59 -0.84
N GLY A 13 -2.34 8.71 -1.58
CA GLY A 13 -3.18 9.87 -1.29
C GLY A 13 -4.47 9.89 -2.09
N GLU A 14 -5.55 10.35 -1.46
CA GLU A 14 -6.90 10.49 -2.04
C GLU A 14 -6.94 11.53 -3.18
N PHE A 15 -6.18 12.61 -3.05
CA PHE A 15 -6.14 13.76 -3.96
C PHE A 15 -4.92 13.72 -4.89
N ASP A 16 -4.30 12.56 -5.05
CA ASP A 16 -3.18 12.36 -5.96
C ASP A 16 -3.64 12.47 -7.43
N PHE A 17 -3.30 13.58 -8.08
CA PHE A 17 -3.67 13.82 -9.47
C PHE A 17 -2.81 13.04 -10.48
N PHE A 18 -1.60 12.62 -10.09
CA PHE A 18 -0.75 11.79 -10.95
C PHE A 18 -1.28 10.35 -11.00
N PHE A 19 -1.74 9.85 -9.86
CA PHE A 19 -2.29 8.52 -9.73
C PHE A 19 -3.69 8.58 -9.12
N PRO A 20 -4.75 8.91 -9.89
CA PRO A 20 -6.11 8.99 -9.34
C PRO A 20 -6.61 7.66 -8.79
N VAL A 21 -7.39 7.71 -7.70
CA VAL A 21 -7.85 6.51 -6.96
C VAL A 21 -8.56 5.49 -7.86
N GLU A 22 -9.59 5.93 -8.59
CA GLU A 22 -10.46 5.02 -9.34
C GLU A 22 -9.81 4.48 -10.62
N THR A 23 -9.00 5.30 -11.29
CA THR A 23 -8.49 4.99 -12.63
C THR A 23 -7.04 4.51 -12.63
N SER A 24 -6.34 4.60 -11.50
CA SER A 24 -4.94 4.17 -11.37
C SER A 24 -4.71 3.27 -10.14
N GLN A 25 -5.00 3.77 -8.94
CA GLN A 25 -4.62 3.09 -7.70
C GLN A 25 -5.37 1.77 -7.50
N LYS A 26 -6.71 1.79 -7.58
CA LYS A 26 -7.56 0.59 -7.44
C LYS A 26 -7.26 -0.46 -8.52
N PRO A 27 -7.22 -0.11 -9.83
CA PRO A 27 -6.85 -1.08 -10.86
C PRO A 27 -5.49 -1.73 -10.62
N MET A 28 -4.48 -0.97 -10.20
CA MET A 28 -3.16 -1.53 -9.89
C MET A 28 -3.24 -2.55 -8.74
N PHE A 29 -3.91 -2.20 -7.64
CA PHE A 29 -4.07 -3.09 -6.48
C PHE A 29 -4.85 -4.37 -6.81
N GLU A 30 -5.93 -4.26 -7.59
CA GLU A 30 -6.74 -5.40 -8.05
C GLU A 30 -5.92 -6.33 -8.95
N LEU A 31 -5.06 -5.76 -9.81
CA LEU A 31 -4.20 -6.49 -10.72
C LEU A 31 -3.03 -7.22 -10.04
N LEU A 32 -2.75 -6.99 -8.76
CA LEU A 32 -1.72 -7.73 -8.01
C LEU A 32 -2.12 -9.19 -7.83
N GLY A 33 -1.20 -10.10 -8.21
CA GLY A 33 -1.34 -11.53 -7.98
C GLY A 33 -1.11 -11.96 -6.52
N THR A 34 -0.80 -11.03 -5.62
CA THR A 34 -0.65 -11.28 -4.18
C THR A 34 -1.96 -11.79 -3.59
N PRO A 35 -1.94 -12.86 -2.76
CA PRO A 35 -3.13 -13.34 -2.05
C PRO A 35 -3.83 -12.21 -1.29
N ALA A 36 -5.16 -12.25 -1.22
CA ALA A 36 -5.96 -11.15 -0.66
C ALA A 36 -5.61 -10.88 0.82
N GLU A 37 -5.32 -11.93 1.57
CA GLU A 37 -4.84 -11.90 2.96
C GLU A 37 -3.42 -11.30 3.12
N HIS A 38 -2.70 -11.10 2.02
CA HIS A 38 -1.33 -10.60 2.00
C HIS A 38 -1.17 -9.31 1.19
N LYS A 39 -2.26 -8.65 0.83
CA LYS A 39 -2.20 -7.30 0.27
C LYS A 39 -3.14 -6.36 0.99
N ARG A 40 -2.67 -5.14 1.23
CA ARG A 40 -3.45 -4.09 1.89
C ARG A 40 -3.28 -2.78 1.14
N TYR A 41 -4.39 -2.07 0.98
CA TYR A 41 -4.46 -0.78 0.30
C TYR A 41 -5.07 0.25 1.26
N GLU A 42 -4.33 1.31 1.53
CA GLU A 42 -4.75 2.39 2.42
C GLU A 42 -4.61 3.73 1.71
N VAL A 43 -5.65 4.55 1.84
CA VAL A 43 -5.76 5.86 1.22
C VAL A 43 -5.87 6.92 2.30
N TYR A 44 -5.04 7.95 2.19
CA TYR A 44 -4.96 9.04 3.16
C TYR A 44 -5.48 10.34 2.55
N PRO A 45 -6.09 11.24 3.34
CA PRO A 45 -6.42 12.59 2.88
C PRO A 45 -5.13 13.37 2.55
N GLY A 46 -4.74 13.37 1.28
CA GLY A 46 -3.45 13.91 0.82
C GLY A 46 -3.30 13.80 -0.69
N ALA A 47 -2.40 14.60 -1.28
CA ALA A 47 -2.08 14.58 -2.71
C ALA A 47 -1.05 13.47 -3.02
N HIS A 48 0.00 13.77 -3.80
CA HIS A 48 1.09 12.81 -4.09
C HIS A 48 2.04 12.58 -2.90
N THR A 49 1.50 12.58 -1.68
CA THR A 49 2.22 12.42 -0.41
C THR A 49 1.28 11.84 0.65
N ILE A 50 1.82 11.04 1.56
CA ILE A 50 1.13 10.57 2.78
C ILE A 50 1.81 11.13 4.03
N PRO A 51 1.09 11.30 5.16
CA PRO A 51 1.71 11.75 6.41
C PRO A 51 2.87 10.82 6.81
N ARG A 52 4.04 11.40 7.08
CA ARG A 52 5.28 10.63 7.30
C ARG A 52 5.20 9.69 8.51
N SER A 53 4.53 10.12 9.57
CA SER A 53 4.30 9.30 10.77
C SER A 53 3.47 8.06 10.45
N GLU A 54 2.38 8.23 9.71
CA GLU A 54 1.51 7.13 9.27
C GLU A 54 2.26 6.18 8.33
N ALA A 55 2.98 6.71 7.33
CA ALA A 55 3.80 5.92 6.43
C ALA A 55 4.79 5.03 7.19
N THR A 56 5.43 5.61 8.20
CA THR A 56 6.41 4.91 9.05
C THR A 56 5.73 3.83 9.89
N ALA A 57 4.62 4.16 10.56
CA ALA A 57 3.87 3.22 11.39
C ALA A 57 3.36 2.03 10.59
N GLN A 58 2.76 2.26 9.41
CA GLN A 58 2.24 1.20 8.56
C GLN A 58 3.35 0.33 7.99
N MET A 59 4.47 0.93 7.56
CA MET A 59 5.60 0.17 7.05
C MET A 59 6.23 -0.70 8.14
N LEU A 60 6.45 -0.17 9.35
CA LEU A 60 6.99 -0.94 10.46
C LEU A 60 6.06 -2.11 10.84
N GLY A 61 4.76 -1.86 11.00
CA GLY A 61 3.80 -2.92 11.31
C GLY A 61 3.73 -4.01 10.23
N TRP A 62 3.84 -3.62 8.96
CA TRP A 62 3.92 -4.58 7.85
C TRP A 62 5.19 -5.42 7.89
N LEU A 63 6.35 -4.77 8.10
CA LEU A 63 7.62 -5.47 8.22
C LEU A 63 7.64 -6.40 9.44
N ASP A 64 7.15 -5.96 10.59
CA ASP A 64 7.04 -6.78 11.80
C ASP A 64 6.20 -8.05 11.56
N THR A 65 5.14 -7.95 10.76
CA THR A 65 4.24 -9.08 10.44
C THR A 65 4.95 -10.15 9.60
N TYR A 66 5.79 -9.76 8.64
CA TYR A 66 6.37 -10.69 7.66
C TYR A 66 7.84 -11.05 7.92
N LEU A 67 8.59 -10.16 8.58
CA LEU A 67 10.01 -10.33 8.86
C LEU A 67 10.29 -10.51 10.36
N GLY A 68 9.30 -10.27 11.22
CA GLY A 68 9.46 -10.25 12.67
C GLY A 68 9.95 -8.90 13.19
N LYS A 69 9.75 -8.68 14.49
CA LYS A 69 10.26 -7.50 15.20
C LYS A 69 11.77 -7.60 15.40
N VAL A 70 12.45 -6.47 15.31
CA VAL A 70 13.86 -6.36 15.69
C VAL A 70 13.94 -5.99 17.18
N GLU A 71 14.76 -6.73 17.93
CA GLU A 71 15.08 -6.48 19.34
C GLU A 71 16.36 -5.64 19.51
#